data_AF-A0A0D9AQ50-F1
#
_entry.id   AF-A0A0D9AQ50-F1
#
_cell.length_a   1.000
_cell.length_b   1.000
_cell.length_c   1.000
_cell.angle_alpha   90.00
_cell.angle_beta   90.00
_cell.angle_gamma   90.00
#
_symmetry.space_group_name_H-M   'P 1'
#
loop_
_entity.id
_entity.type
_entity.pdbx_description
1 polymer ?
#
loop_
_entity_poly.entity_id
_entity_poly.type
_entity_poly.pdbx_seq_one_letter_code
_entity_poly.pdbx_strand_id
1 'polypeptide(L)'
;MNKPESLRAHLVAAVPELKRNPDRLLTFVDNGSMRSTAAPGLSFEYSYTLNIILTDFAGHPDAVAIPLFAWVLVNQRELMENLEKGRDAIKFEADILDNSKVDLSITLPLTERVIVKRQADGTLQVSHPAEPVVDDELFLVPAMRVETSDGELLAEWGANG
;
A
#
# COMPACT_ATOMS: atom_id res chain seq x y z
N MET A 1 -5.84 -12.01 1.14
CA MET A 1 -5.29 -10.72 0.71
C MET A 1 -5.40 -9.76 1.88
N ASN A 2 -4.26 -9.25 2.34
CA ASN A 2 -4.11 -8.39 3.52
C ASN A 2 -3.50 -7.04 3.16
N LYS A 3 -2.79 -6.94 2.02
CA LYS A 3 -2.14 -5.70 1.59
C LYS A 3 -3.09 -4.51 1.39
N PRO A 4 -4.33 -4.67 0.84
CA PRO A 4 -5.24 -3.54 0.67
C PRO A 4 -5.60 -2.88 2.00
N GLU A 5 -5.95 -3.69 3.00
CA GLU A 5 -6.28 -3.20 4.35
C GLU A 5 -5.04 -2.63 5.07
N SER A 6 -3.87 -3.26 4.89
CA SER A 6 -2.60 -2.76 5.44
C SER A 6 -2.25 -1.37 4.91
N LEU A 7 -2.35 -1.16 3.59
CA LEU A 7 -2.10 0.16 2.98
C LEU A 7 -3.15 1.18 3.45
N ARG A 8 -4.43 0.79 3.46
CA ARG A 8 -5.51 1.66 3.93
C ARG A 8 -5.27 2.13 5.36
N ALA A 9 -4.95 1.20 6.26
CA ALA A 9 -4.66 1.51 7.66
C ALA A 9 -3.43 2.42 7.78
N HIS A 10 -2.37 2.18 7.00
CA HIS A 10 -1.18 3.02 6.97
C HIS A 10 -1.50 4.46 6.53
N LEU A 11 -2.25 4.64 5.43
CA LEU A 11 -2.62 5.97 4.94
C LEU A 11 -3.55 6.71 5.90
N VAL A 12 -4.55 6.03 6.46
CA VAL A 12 -5.41 6.61 7.50
C VAL A 12 -4.60 7.03 8.72
N ALA A 13 -3.60 6.25 9.12
CA ALA A 13 -2.73 6.58 10.24
C ALA A 13 -1.66 7.65 9.90
N ALA A 14 -1.35 7.90 8.63
CA ALA A 14 -0.35 8.87 8.22
C ALA A 14 -0.93 10.25 7.92
N VAL A 15 -2.09 10.31 7.24
CA VAL A 15 -2.64 11.53 6.66
C VAL A 15 -3.61 12.22 7.62
N PRO A 16 -3.37 13.47 8.06
CA PRO A 16 -4.24 14.16 9.03
C PRO A 16 -5.71 14.25 8.62
N GLU A 17 -6.00 14.41 7.33
CA GLU A 17 -7.37 14.47 6.83
C GLU A 17 -8.09 13.12 6.89
N LEU A 18 -7.40 12.03 6.52
CA LEU A 18 -7.94 10.68 6.59
C LEU A 18 -8.14 10.20 8.03
N LYS A 19 -7.30 10.64 8.98
CA LYS A 19 -7.54 10.41 10.42
C LYS A 19 -8.89 10.98 10.87
N ARG A 20 -9.26 12.16 10.37
CA ARG A 20 -10.53 12.83 10.72
C ARG A 20 -11.73 12.17 10.05
N ASN A 21 -11.57 11.70 8.81
CA ASN A 21 -12.64 11.06 8.05
C ASN A 21 -12.11 9.91 7.18
N PRO A 22 -11.99 8.69 7.73
CA PRO A 22 -11.41 7.56 7.01
C PRO A 22 -12.30 7.04 5.88
N ASP A 23 -13.60 7.35 5.89
CA ASP A 23 -14.55 6.90 4.87
C ASP A 23 -14.32 7.61 3.52
N ARG A 24 -13.53 8.69 3.50
CA ARG A 24 -13.07 9.34 2.27
C ARG A 24 -12.06 8.54 1.48
N LEU A 25 -11.42 7.54 2.10
CA LEU A 25 -10.50 6.62 1.45
C LEU A 25 -11.24 5.34 1.07
N LEU A 26 -11.56 5.23 -0.21
CA LEU A 26 -12.12 4.04 -0.83
C LEU A 26 -11.00 3.12 -1.31
N THR A 27 -11.25 1.82 -1.32
CA THR A 27 -10.26 0.81 -1.71
C THR A 27 -10.94 -0.26 -2.56
N PHE A 28 -10.42 -0.47 -3.76
CA PHE A 28 -10.94 -1.42 -4.74
C PHE A 28 -9.81 -2.34 -5.24
N VAL A 29 -10.18 -3.56 -5.59
CA VAL A 29 -9.27 -4.55 -6.17
C VAL A 29 -9.81 -4.93 -7.54
N ASP A 30 -9.01 -4.65 -8.57
CA ASP A 30 -9.35 -4.87 -9.97
C ASP A 30 -8.35 -5.83 -10.63
N ASN A 31 -8.70 -6.36 -11.80
CA ASN A 31 -7.82 -7.18 -12.65
C ASN A 31 -7.15 -8.36 -11.91
N GLY A 32 -7.90 -8.98 -10.99
CA GLY A 32 -7.40 -10.06 -10.14
C GLY A 32 -7.17 -11.38 -10.87
N SER A 33 -6.09 -12.07 -10.50
CA SER A 33 -5.76 -13.43 -10.93
C SER A 33 -5.14 -14.23 -9.78
N MET A 34 -5.16 -15.56 -9.91
CA MET A 34 -4.57 -16.49 -8.95
C MET A 34 -3.67 -17.49 -9.66
N ARG A 35 -2.48 -17.73 -9.11
CA ARG A 35 -1.51 -18.68 -9.65
C ARG A 35 -1.03 -19.65 -8.58
N SER A 36 -1.02 -20.94 -8.92
CA SER A 36 -0.34 -21.99 -8.15
C SER A 36 0.59 -22.78 -9.07
N THR A 37 1.63 -23.40 -8.52
CA THR A 37 2.65 -24.14 -9.28
C THR A 37 2.44 -25.66 -9.28
N ALA A 38 1.33 -26.16 -8.73
CA ALA A 38 1.05 -27.59 -8.55
C ALA A 38 2.15 -28.37 -7.80
N ALA A 39 3.10 -27.68 -7.15
CA ALA A 39 4.03 -28.27 -6.20
C ALA A 39 3.24 -28.88 -5.03
N PRO A 40 3.78 -29.90 -4.32
CA PRO A 40 3.10 -30.50 -3.18
C PRO A 40 2.66 -29.44 -2.15
N GLY A 41 1.35 -29.16 -2.08
CA GLY A 41 0.77 -28.10 -1.27
C GLY A 41 -0.38 -27.39 -1.98
N LEU A 42 -1.14 -26.59 -1.24
CA LEU A 42 -2.21 -25.73 -1.77
C LEU A 42 -1.82 -24.25 -1.72
N SER A 43 -0.51 -23.96 -1.71
CA SER A 43 0.00 -22.59 -1.73
C SER A 43 -0.23 -21.96 -3.11
N PHE A 44 -0.48 -20.66 -3.11
CA PHE A 44 -0.78 -19.89 -4.32
C PHE A 44 -0.43 -18.41 -4.12
N GLU A 45 -0.56 -17.63 -5.18
CA GLU A 45 -0.35 -16.18 -5.16
C GLU A 45 -1.54 -15.47 -5.80
N TYR A 46 -1.98 -14.38 -5.18
CA TYR A 46 -2.85 -13.38 -5.79
C TYR A 46 -2.01 -12.37 -6.57
N SER A 47 -2.48 -11.95 -7.75
CA SER A 47 -1.96 -10.78 -8.46
C SER A 47 -3.13 -9.91 -8.88
N TYR A 48 -3.08 -8.61 -8.60
CA TYR A 48 -4.20 -7.69 -8.84
C TYR A 48 -3.73 -6.24 -8.93
N THR A 49 -4.62 -5.36 -9.40
CA THR A 49 -4.44 -3.91 -9.33
C THR A 49 -5.21 -3.38 -8.12
N LEU A 50 -4.52 -2.78 -7.17
CA LEU A 50 -5.14 -2.02 -6.10
C LEU A 50 -5.47 -0.62 -6.62
N ASN A 51 -6.67 -0.14 -6.34
CA ASN A 51 -7.08 1.23 -6.57
C ASN A 51 -7.51 1.86 -5.24
N ILE A 52 -6.83 2.93 -4.83
CA ILE A 52 -7.24 3.75 -3.70
C ILE A 52 -7.78 5.08 -4.22
N ILE A 53 -8.93 5.50 -3.71
CA ILE A 53 -9.56 6.75 -4.12
C ILE A 53 -9.78 7.59 -2.87
N LEU A 54 -9.22 8.79 -2.86
CA LEU A 54 -9.51 9.83 -1.87
C LEU A 54 -10.54 10.78 -2.47
N THR A 55 -11.63 10.99 -1.75
CA THR A 55 -12.72 11.88 -2.18
C THR A 55 -12.70 13.20 -1.41
N ASP A 56 -13.03 14.31 -2.08
CA ASP A 56 -13.05 15.66 -1.51
C ASP A 56 -11.76 16.05 -0.77
N PHE A 57 -10.60 15.57 -1.25
CA PHE A 57 -9.32 15.74 -0.55
C PHE A 57 -8.82 17.18 -0.69
N ALA A 58 -8.57 17.83 0.45
CA ALA A 58 -8.15 19.23 0.51
C ALA A 58 -6.69 19.41 0.93
N GLY A 59 -6.00 18.32 1.26
CA GLY A 59 -4.58 18.33 1.61
C GLY A 59 -3.64 18.39 0.41
N HIS A 60 -2.36 18.62 0.67
CA HIS A 60 -1.33 18.51 -0.35
C HIS A 60 -1.20 17.05 -0.84
N PRO A 61 -1.11 16.77 -2.16
CA PRO A 61 -0.97 15.40 -2.67
C PRO A 61 0.21 14.61 -2.07
N ASP A 62 1.31 15.29 -1.76
CA ASP A 62 2.48 14.69 -1.10
C ASP A 62 2.17 14.07 0.26
N ALA A 63 1.13 14.55 0.96
CA ALA A 63 0.64 13.94 2.19
C ALA A 63 0.20 12.48 1.98
N VAL A 64 -0.23 12.13 0.77
CA VAL A 64 -0.64 10.77 0.40
C VAL A 64 0.50 10.01 -0.27
N ALA A 65 1.19 10.66 -1.22
CA ALA A 65 2.23 10.01 -2.01
C ALA A 65 3.42 9.54 -1.16
N ILE A 66 3.89 10.34 -0.20
CA ILE A 66 5.06 9.99 0.61
C ILE A 66 4.79 8.76 1.50
N PRO A 67 3.70 8.70 2.29
CA PRO A 67 3.34 7.49 3.03
C PRO A 67 3.07 6.28 2.12
N LEU A 68 2.45 6.48 0.96
CA LEU A 68 2.27 5.40 -0.03
C LEU A 68 3.62 4.78 -0.42
N PHE A 69 4.60 5.60 -0.80
CA PHE A 69 5.92 5.10 -1.17
C PHE A 69 6.66 4.45 0.00
N ALA A 70 6.53 5.00 1.21
CA ALA A 70 7.08 4.37 2.42
C ALA A 70 6.49 2.96 2.64
N TRP A 71 5.19 2.78 2.42
CA TRP A 71 4.55 1.47 2.50
C TRP A 71 4.98 0.53 1.37
N VAL A 72 5.12 1.03 0.14
CA VAL A 72 5.56 0.26 -1.04
C VAL A 72 6.99 -0.26 -0.85
N LEU A 73 7.90 0.52 -0.26
CA LEU A 73 9.27 0.07 0.03
C LEU A 73 9.34 -1.18 0.91
N VAL A 74 8.31 -1.42 1.73
CA VAL A 74 8.21 -2.58 2.62
C VAL A 74 7.40 -3.71 2.00
N ASN A 75 6.33 -3.37 1.26
CA ASN A 75 5.32 -4.35 0.86
C ASN A 75 5.29 -4.66 -0.64
N GLN A 76 5.97 -3.92 -1.50
CA GLN A 76 6.04 -4.19 -2.94
C GLN A 76 7.27 -3.50 -3.57
N ARG A 77 8.44 -3.71 -2.95
CA ARG A 77 9.67 -2.96 -3.21
C ARG A 77 10.14 -3.04 -4.67
N GLU A 78 9.83 -4.14 -5.37
CA GLU A 78 10.21 -4.33 -6.76
C GLU A 78 9.58 -3.30 -7.71
N LEU A 79 8.51 -2.60 -7.30
CA LEU A 79 7.95 -1.46 -8.05
C LEU A 79 8.88 -0.24 -8.03
N MET A 80 9.80 -0.16 -7.08
CA MET A 80 10.74 0.96 -6.91
C MET A 80 12.16 0.59 -7.35
N GLU A 81 12.57 -0.68 -7.20
CA GLU A 81 13.92 -1.15 -7.56
C GLU A 81 14.11 -1.34 -9.07
N ASN A 82 13.05 -1.75 -9.78
CA ASN A 82 13.14 -2.02 -11.21
C ASN A 82 12.66 -0.79 -11.98
N LEU A 83 13.60 0.04 -12.47
CA LEU A 83 13.28 1.30 -13.18
C LEU A 83 12.34 1.11 -14.38
N GLU A 84 12.47 0.00 -15.12
CA GLU A 84 11.60 -0.29 -16.28
C GLU A 84 10.18 -0.70 -15.84
N LYS A 85 10.05 -1.57 -14.84
CA LYS A 85 8.74 -1.98 -14.31
C LYS A 85 8.08 -0.85 -13.52
N GLY A 86 8.87 -0.07 -12.79
CA GLY A 86 8.42 0.98 -11.88
C GLY A 86 7.93 2.24 -12.59
N ARG A 87 8.48 2.55 -13.78
CA ARG A 87 8.18 3.77 -14.54
C ARG A 87 6.68 4.07 -14.64
N ASP A 88 5.87 3.04 -14.90
CA ASP A 88 4.42 3.17 -15.10
C ASP A 88 3.61 2.27 -14.13
N ALA A 89 4.21 1.79 -13.03
CA ALA A 89 3.53 0.87 -12.12
C ALA A 89 2.52 1.57 -11.21
N ILE A 90 2.91 2.71 -10.62
CA ILE A 90 2.07 3.48 -9.72
C ILE A 90 1.57 4.69 -10.49
N LYS A 91 0.27 4.74 -10.76
CA LYS A 91 -0.36 5.80 -11.54
C LYS A 91 -1.35 6.55 -10.69
N PHE A 92 -1.54 7.83 -11.00
CA PHE A 92 -2.57 8.62 -10.36
C PHE A 92 -3.42 9.34 -11.41
N GLU A 93 -4.67 9.60 -11.04
CA GLU A 93 -5.61 10.47 -11.73
C GLU A 93 -6.16 11.45 -10.69
N ALA A 94 -6.28 12.72 -11.07
CA ALA A 94 -6.74 13.77 -10.19
C ALA A 94 -7.84 14.57 -10.87
N ASP A 95 -9.04 14.48 -10.32
CA ASP A 95 -10.17 15.29 -10.75
C ASP A 95 -10.27 16.52 -9.85
N ILE A 96 -9.97 17.70 -10.41
CA ILE A 96 -10.02 18.97 -9.68
C ILE A 96 -11.49 19.36 -9.53
N LEU A 97 -11.98 19.36 -8.29
CA LEU A 97 -13.36 19.70 -7.97
C LEU A 97 -13.57 21.21 -7.86
N ASP A 98 -12.66 21.88 -7.14
CA ASP A 98 -12.61 23.33 -6.98
C ASP A 98 -11.17 23.80 -6.67
N ASN A 99 -11.00 25.08 -6.33
CA ASN A 99 -9.68 25.68 -6.04
C ASN A 99 -8.97 25.09 -4.81
N SER A 100 -9.62 24.21 -4.05
CA SER A 100 -9.15 23.66 -2.79
C SER A 100 -9.30 22.14 -2.66
N LYS A 101 -9.98 21.46 -3.59
CA LYS A 101 -10.30 20.04 -3.48
C LYS A 101 -10.09 19.25 -4.76
N VAL A 102 -9.70 18.00 -4.57
CA VAL A 102 -9.44 17.02 -5.63
C VAL A 102 -9.97 15.65 -5.22
N ASP A 103 -10.55 14.93 -6.17
CA ASP A 103 -10.67 13.48 -6.09
C ASP A 103 -9.39 12.84 -6.66
N LEU A 104 -8.68 12.09 -5.83
CA LEU A 104 -7.39 11.48 -6.17
C LEU A 104 -7.53 9.96 -6.23
N SER A 105 -7.38 9.40 -7.42
CA SER A 105 -7.31 7.97 -7.67
C SER A 105 -5.85 7.55 -7.84
N ILE A 106 -5.41 6.50 -7.16
CA ILE A 106 -4.07 5.93 -7.30
C ILE A 106 -4.19 4.43 -7.53
N THR A 107 -3.56 3.95 -8.60
CA THR A 107 -3.52 2.54 -8.95
C THR A 107 -2.12 1.97 -8.88
N LEU A 108 -1.98 0.75 -8.35
CA LEU A 108 -0.71 0.04 -8.27
C LEU A 108 -0.91 -1.49 -8.34
N PRO A 109 -0.05 -2.22 -9.07
CA PRO A 109 -0.10 -3.67 -9.10
C PRO A 109 0.48 -4.26 -7.81
N LEU A 110 -0.21 -5.22 -7.22
CA LEU A 110 0.24 -5.94 -6.03
C LEU A 110 0.23 -7.46 -6.25
N THR A 111 1.13 -8.13 -5.55
CA THR A 111 1.15 -9.59 -5.43
C THR A 111 1.04 -10.00 -3.98
N GLU A 112 0.39 -11.12 -3.67
CA GLU A 112 0.31 -11.65 -2.31
C GLU A 112 0.37 -13.16 -2.27
N ARG A 113 1.37 -13.70 -1.59
CA ARG A 113 1.54 -15.14 -1.40
C ARG A 113 0.64 -15.65 -0.28
N VAL A 114 0.06 -16.82 -0.51
CA VAL A 114 -0.66 -17.61 0.48
C VAL A 114 0.06 -18.93 0.65
N ILE A 115 0.56 -19.17 1.85
CA ILE A 115 1.27 -20.41 2.20
C ILE A 115 0.31 -21.33 2.93
N VAL A 116 0.11 -22.53 2.38
CA VAL A 116 -0.73 -23.56 2.97
C VAL A 116 0.15 -24.74 3.39
N LYS A 117 0.20 -25.01 4.70
CA LYS A 117 0.97 -26.12 5.27
C LYS A 117 0.03 -27.17 5.86
N ARG A 118 0.24 -28.44 5.47
CA ARG A 118 -0.42 -29.58 6.11
C ARG A 118 0.29 -29.90 7.43
N GLN A 119 -0.49 -29.99 8.50
CA GLN A 119 -0.03 -30.33 9.84
C GLN A 119 -0.03 -31.86 10.04
N ALA A 120 0.61 -32.31 11.12
CA ALA A 120 0.72 -33.73 11.47
C ALA A 120 -0.64 -34.42 11.72
N ASP A 121 -1.63 -33.67 12.23
CA ASP A 121 -3.00 -34.13 12.45
C ASP A 121 -3.87 -34.11 11.18
N GLY A 122 -3.29 -33.74 10.03
CA GLY A 122 -3.96 -33.65 8.74
C GLY A 122 -4.69 -32.32 8.48
N THR A 123 -4.71 -31.39 9.43
CA THR A 123 -5.28 -30.05 9.22
C THR A 123 -4.41 -29.21 8.27
N LEU A 124 -4.98 -28.15 7.70
CA LEU A 124 -4.28 -27.19 6.86
C LEU A 124 -4.19 -25.85 7.60
N GLN A 125 -2.97 -25.33 7.74
CA GLN A 125 -2.71 -24.00 8.27
C GLN A 125 -2.39 -23.04 7.13
N VAL A 126 -3.02 -21.87 7.14
CA VAL A 126 -2.85 -20.83 6.12
C VAL A 126 -2.13 -19.63 6.73
N SER A 127 -1.12 -19.10 6.04
CA SER A 127 -0.43 -17.88 6.44
C SER A 127 -0.10 -16.99 5.24
N HIS A 128 -0.06 -15.67 5.46
CA HIS A 128 0.39 -14.68 4.50
C HIS A 128 1.77 -14.17 4.93
N PRO A 129 2.87 -14.63 4.31
CA PRO A 129 4.20 -14.18 4.68
C PRO A 129 4.42 -12.72 4.26
N ALA A 130 5.26 -12.01 5.01
CA ALA A 130 5.78 -10.72 4.60
C ALA A 130 6.62 -10.84 3.31
N GLU A 131 6.94 -9.69 2.71
CA GLU A 131 7.90 -9.65 1.62
C GLU A 131 9.28 -10.13 2.09
N PRO A 132 10.07 -10.79 1.22
CA PRO A 132 11.45 -11.11 1.53
C PRO A 132 12.21 -9.84 1.94
N VAL A 133 12.83 -9.86 3.11
CA VAL A 133 13.67 -8.76 3.56
C VAL A 133 14.96 -8.80 2.75
N VAL A 134 15.20 -7.76 1.96
CA VAL A 134 16.53 -7.44 1.47
C VAL A 134 17.22 -6.67 2.59
N ASP A 135 18.36 -7.17 3.07
CA ASP A 135 19.12 -6.60 4.18
C ASP A 135 19.76 -5.27 3.76
N ASP A 136 18.93 -4.23 3.73
CA ASP A 136 19.32 -2.86 3.40
C ASP A 136 18.60 -1.90 4.35
N GLU A 137 19.34 -1.45 5.37
CA GLU A 137 18.87 -0.54 6.42
C GLU A 137 18.40 0.82 5.84
N LEU A 138 18.86 1.21 4.65
CA LEU A 138 18.58 2.53 4.07
C LEU A 138 17.11 2.72 3.64
N PHE A 139 16.35 1.63 3.51
CA PHE A 139 15.00 1.66 2.94
C PHE A 139 13.88 1.39 3.94
N LEU A 140 14.20 1.16 5.22
CA LEU A 140 13.18 1.03 6.27
C LEU A 140 12.79 2.41 6.77
N VAL A 141 11.50 2.73 6.68
CA VAL A 141 10.94 4.01 7.16
C VAL A 141 9.93 3.75 8.28
N PRO A 142 10.38 3.30 9.46
CA PRO A 142 9.48 2.84 10.53
C PRO A 142 8.64 3.97 11.14
N ALA A 143 9.20 5.18 11.21
CA ALA A 143 8.51 6.37 11.66
C ALA A 143 9.03 7.59 10.88
N MET A 144 8.14 8.51 10.56
CA MET A 144 8.50 9.74 9.85
C MET A 144 7.46 10.81 10.10
N ARG A 145 7.94 12.04 10.17
CA ARG A 145 7.14 13.26 10.17
C ARG A 145 7.54 14.08 8.95
N VAL A 146 6.57 14.43 8.12
CA VAL A 146 6.76 15.11 6.83
C VAL A 146 6.18 16.50 6.94
N GLU A 147 7.01 17.52 6.74
CA GLU A 147 6.61 18.92 6.81
C GLU A 147 7.02 19.68 5.54
N THR A 148 6.28 20.73 5.19
CA THR A 148 6.71 21.70 4.19
C THR A 148 7.88 22.53 4.72
N SER A 149 8.55 23.28 3.84
CA SER A 149 9.62 24.22 4.24
C SER A 149 9.17 25.27 5.25
N ASP A 150 7.87 25.55 5.30
CA ASP A 150 7.26 26.54 6.19
C ASP A 150 6.75 25.90 7.51
N GLY A 151 6.98 24.59 7.70
CA GLY A 151 6.63 23.85 8.92
C GLY A 151 5.19 23.33 8.97
N GLU A 152 4.47 23.31 7.84
CA GLU A 152 3.14 22.70 7.78
C GLU A 152 3.25 21.18 7.75
N LEU A 153 2.53 20.49 8.64
CA LEU A 153 2.49 19.03 8.69
C LEU A 153 1.71 18.44 7.51
N LEU A 154 2.39 17.63 6.70
CA LEU A 154 1.77 16.88 5.61
C LEU A 154 1.32 15.48 6.05
N ALA A 155 2.22 14.72 6.66
CA ALA A 155 1.96 13.34 7.09
C ALA A 155 2.84 12.95 8.28
N GLU A 156 2.35 12.03 9.11
CA GLU A 156 3.12 11.47 10.23
C GLU A 156 2.67 10.06 10.58
N TRP A 157 3.62 9.13 10.63
CA TRP A 157 3.41 7.74 11.04
C TRP A 157 4.53 7.24 11.94
N GLY A 158 4.28 6.14 12.64
CA GLY A 158 5.25 5.52 13.55
C GLY A 158 5.58 6.34 14.79
N ALA A 159 4.93 7.49 15.00
CA ALA A 159 4.97 8.20 16.27
C ALA A 159 4.28 7.32 17.34
N ASN A 160 5.09 6.85 18.28
CA ASN A 160 4.73 5.91 19.35
C ASN A 160 3.40 6.28 20.04
N GLY A 161 2.49 5.30 20.08
CA GLY A 161 1.55 5.10 21.18
C GLY A 161 1.96 3.85 21.93
#